data_AF-A0AAT9HLG3-F1
#
_entry.id   AF-A0AAT9HLG3-F1
#
_cell.length_a   1.000
_cell.length_b   1.000
_cell.length_c   1.000
_cell.angle_alpha   90.00
_cell.angle_beta   90.00
_cell.angle_gamma   90.00
#
_symmetry.space_group_name_H-M   'P 1'
#
loop_
_entity.id
_entity.type
_entity.pdbx_description
1 polymer ?
#
loop_
_entity_poly.entity_id
_entity_poly.type
_entity_poly.pdbx_seq_one_letter_code
_entity_poly.pdbx_strand_id
1 'polypeptide(L)'
;MVRAMQRVEEIAAFALGRVNLSRVPVNRLSTLARYGRLSRVQTIERAPEPRRTALLTAVVRQLEAQAVDDALDLFTVLMANRLISPARRASNRERLAMLPQLEKAARILAKASKILAKELVLVAEHEADLYVAALWAAVEEAVPRTAVSGAVATAEALVPEDDGSAEAAMGEKPALRYNTVRPFLSLRVLLLGVSPA
;
A
#
# COMPACT_ATOMS: atom_id res chain seq x y z
N MET A 1 -0.86 19.10 8.27
CA MET A 1 -1.59 18.84 7.02
C MET A 1 -2.08 20.13 6.39
N VAL A 2 -3.05 20.82 6.99
CA VAL A 2 -3.59 22.08 6.45
C VAL A 2 -2.49 23.10 6.13
N ARG A 3 -1.49 23.28 7.01
CA ARG A 3 -0.36 24.19 6.77
C ARG A 3 0.52 23.85 5.57
N ALA A 4 0.72 22.57 5.24
CA ALA A 4 1.54 22.18 4.08
C ALA A 4 0.76 22.44 2.78
N MET A 5 -0.53 22.10 2.78
CA MET A 5 -1.42 22.36 1.65
C MET A 5 -1.64 23.87 1.41
N GLN A 6 -1.89 24.64 2.48
CA GLN A 6 -1.98 26.11 2.42
C GLN A 6 -0.70 26.71 1.84
N ARG A 7 0.47 26.20 2.26
CA ARG A 7 1.75 26.66 1.73
C ARG A 7 1.88 26.38 0.24
N VAL A 8 1.44 25.21 -0.24
CA VAL A 8 1.42 24.92 -1.67
C VAL A 8 0.48 25.87 -2.41
N GLU A 9 -0.71 26.13 -1.88
CA GLU A 9 -1.68 27.07 -2.47
C GLU A 9 -1.14 28.51 -2.52
N GLU A 10 -0.57 29.00 -1.41
CA GLU A 10 0.04 30.33 -1.30
C GLU A 10 1.17 30.52 -2.31
N ILE A 11 2.02 29.50 -2.47
CA ILE A 11 3.14 29.58 -3.41
C ILE A 11 2.65 29.40 -4.85
N ALA A 12 1.69 28.50 -5.11
CA ALA A 12 1.11 28.30 -6.43
C ALA A 12 0.35 29.54 -6.94
N ALA A 13 -0.17 30.38 -6.05
CA ALA A 13 -0.84 31.64 -6.39
C ALA A 13 0.07 32.61 -7.17
N PHE A 14 1.40 32.52 -7.02
CA PHE A 14 2.35 33.31 -7.81
C PHE A 14 2.45 32.85 -9.27
N ALA A 15 1.89 31.68 -9.62
CA ALA A 15 1.78 31.14 -10.98
C ALA A 15 3.10 31.12 -11.78
N LEU A 16 4.24 31.04 -11.08
CA LEU A 16 5.55 31.12 -11.72
C LEU A 16 5.90 29.85 -12.50
N GLY A 17 5.17 28.74 -12.27
CA GLY A 17 5.14 27.56 -13.12
C GLY A 17 4.96 27.85 -14.62
N ARG A 18 4.30 28.95 -14.99
CA ARG A 18 4.07 29.38 -16.38
C ARG A 18 5.30 30.01 -17.04
N VAL A 19 6.31 30.43 -16.27
CA VAL A 19 7.53 31.04 -16.81
C VAL A 19 8.41 29.97 -17.44
N ASN A 20 8.71 30.09 -18.74
CA ASN A 20 9.59 29.12 -19.41
C ASN A 20 11.05 29.35 -19.00
N LEU A 21 11.57 28.45 -18.16
CA LEU A 21 12.95 28.45 -17.70
C LEU A 21 13.80 27.35 -18.34
N SER A 22 13.31 26.65 -19.37
CA SER A 22 14.00 25.51 -19.99
C SER A 22 15.38 25.84 -20.56
N ARG A 23 15.64 27.12 -20.87
CA ARG A 23 16.95 27.60 -21.35
C ARG A 23 17.96 27.86 -20.22
N VAL A 24 17.55 27.81 -18.96
CA VAL A 24 18.42 28.08 -17.80
C VAL A 24 18.79 26.75 -17.13
N PRO A 25 20.08 26.46 -16.94
CA PRO A 25 20.50 25.25 -16.23
C PRO A 25 19.99 25.21 -14.80
N VAL A 26 19.49 24.05 -14.37
CA VAL A 26 18.92 23.83 -13.03
C VAL A 26 19.91 24.22 -11.92
N ASN A 27 21.20 23.90 -12.09
CA ASN A 27 22.25 24.25 -11.11
C ASN A 27 22.44 25.77 -10.94
N ARG A 28 22.21 26.55 -12.00
CA ARG A 28 22.30 28.02 -11.96
C ARG A 28 21.09 28.60 -11.25
N LEU A 29 19.90 28.08 -11.55
CA LEU A 29 18.67 28.44 -10.83
C LEU A 29 18.76 28.10 -9.34
N SER A 30 19.24 26.91 -8.98
CA SER A 30 19.37 26.49 -7.59
C SER A 30 20.39 27.34 -6.82
N THR A 31 21.51 27.69 -7.46
CA THR A 31 22.51 28.60 -6.87
C THR A 31 21.93 29.99 -6.64
N LEU A 32 21.20 30.53 -7.61
CA LEU A 32 20.56 31.84 -7.51
C LEU A 32 19.48 31.84 -6.41
N ALA A 33 18.65 30.80 -6.37
CA ALA A 33 17.61 30.62 -5.36
C ALA A 33 18.21 30.50 -3.95
N ARG A 34 19.29 29.72 -3.80
CA ARG A 34 20.04 29.59 -2.54
C ARG A 34 20.60 30.94 -2.08
N TYR A 35 21.22 31.69 -2.99
CA TYR A 35 21.69 33.03 -2.69
C TYR A 35 20.54 33.95 -2.23
N GLY A 36 19.40 33.91 -2.91
CA GLY A 36 18.23 34.70 -2.56
C GLY A 36 17.66 34.32 -1.19
N ARG A 37 17.55 33.03 -0.88
CA ARG A 37 17.06 32.54 0.43
C ARG A 37 17.96 32.93 1.60
N LEU A 38 19.27 33.03 1.37
CA LEU A 38 20.24 33.44 2.40
C LEU A 38 20.39 34.96 2.50
N SER A 39 19.89 35.72 1.52
CA SER A 39 20.01 37.16 1.47
C SER A 39 18.96 37.85 2.33
N ARG A 40 19.30 39.01 2.91
CA ARG A 40 18.31 39.86 3.58
C ARG A 40 17.36 40.47 2.55
N VAL A 41 16.10 40.68 2.94
CA VAL A 41 15.07 41.27 2.09
C VAL A 41 15.52 42.61 1.48
N GLN A 42 16.14 43.47 2.29
CA GLN A 42 16.68 44.76 1.88
C GLN A 42 17.76 44.63 0.77
N THR A 43 18.54 43.56 0.79
CA THR A 43 19.57 43.28 -0.23
C THR A 43 18.92 42.89 -1.56
N ILE A 44 17.84 42.12 -1.51
CA ILE A 44 17.05 41.75 -2.69
C ILE A 44 16.35 42.98 -3.26
N GLU A 45 15.76 43.81 -2.40
CA GLU A 45 15.06 45.05 -2.77
C GLU A 45 15.99 46.12 -3.35
N ARG A 46 17.29 46.08 -3.04
CA ARG A 46 18.28 46.99 -3.65
C ARG A 46 18.91 46.43 -4.92
N ALA A 47 18.64 45.18 -5.28
CA ALA A 47 19.20 44.59 -6.50
C ALA A 47 18.61 45.30 -7.75
N PRO A 48 19.43 45.68 -8.74
CA PRO A 48 18.94 46.28 -9.97
C PRO A 48 18.21 45.23 -10.83
N GLU A 49 17.28 45.68 -11.67
CA GLU A 49 16.75 44.83 -12.73
C GLU A 49 17.83 44.57 -13.81
N PRO A 50 17.87 43.39 -14.45
CA PRO A 50 16.94 42.25 -14.35
C PRO A 50 17.26 41.27 -13.21
N ARG A 51 18.28 41.56 -12.38
CA ARG A 51 18.80 40.61 -11.38
C ARG A 51 17.78 40.35 -10.27
N ARG A 52 17.01 41.36 -9.86
CA ARG A 52 15.96 41.21 -8.84
C ARG A 52 14.87 40.25 -9.31
N THR A 53 14.34 40.44 -10.51
CA THR A 53 13.35 39.53 -11.10
C THR A 53 13.87 38.10 -11.21
N ALA A 54 15.11 37.92 -11.68
CA ALA A 54 15.73 36.60 -11.78
C ALA A 54 15.86 35.93 -10.40
N LEU A 55 16.28 36.70 -9.38
CA LEU A 55 16.47 36.20 -8.03
C LEU A 55 15.15 35.77 -7.37
N LEU A 56 14.12 36.62 -7.45
CA LEU A 56 12.79 36.32 -6.93
C LEU A 56 12.17 35.11 -7.64
N THR A 57 12.29 35.05 -8.96
CA THR A 57 11.79 33.92 -9.77
C THR A 57 12.46 32.62 -9.34
N ALA A 58 13.79 32.61 -9.18
CA ALA A 58 14.52 31.43 -8.76
C ALA A 58 14.14 30.98 -7.34
N VAL A 59 14.01 31.93 -6.40
CA VAL A 59 13.58 31.63 -5.01
C VAL A 59 12.19 31.01 -4.99
N VAL A 60 11.21 31.61 -5.67
CA VAL A 60 9.85 31.09 -5.64
C VAL A 60 9.76 29.73 -6.34
N ARG A 61 10.46 29.51 -7.47
CA ARG A 61 10.54 28.19 -8.11
C ARG A 61 11.11 27.11 -7.19
N GLN A 62 12.10 27.45 -6.37
CA GLN A 62 12.63 26.50 -5.39
C GLN A 62 11.64 26.25 -4.24
N LEU A 63 10.94 27.29 -3.79
CA LEU A 63 9.89 27.15 -2.76
C LEU A 63 8.70 26.32 -3.26
N GLU A 64 8.30 26.48 -4.53
CA GLU A 64 7.29 25.64 -5.20
C GLU A 64 7.72 24.17 -5.13
N ALA A 65 8.92 23.85 -5.62
CA ALA A 65 9.43 22.48 -5.61
C ALA A 65 9.49 21.88 -4.18
N GLN A 66 9.96 22.65 -3.20
CA GLN A 66 10.01 22.21 -1.80
C GLN A 66 8.61 21.98 -1.22
N ALA A 67 7.67 22.89 -1.48
CA ALA A 67 6.31 22.75 -0.95
C ALA A 67 5.59 21.53 -1.55
N VAL A 68 5.87 21.22 -2.82
CA VAL A 68 5.38 19.98 -3.45
C VAL A 68 5.97 18.75 -2.80
N ASP A 69 7.29 18.73 -2.59
CA ASP A 69 7.99 17.62 -1.92
C ASP A 69 7.43 17.38 -0.51
N ASP A 70 7.32 18.44 0.30
CA ASP A 70 6.73 18.40 1.64
C ASP A 70 5.28 17.86 1.61
N ALA A 71 4.51 18.20 0.57
CA ALA A 71 3.14 17.70 0.40
C ALA A 71 3.09 16.22 -0.01
N LEU A 72 4.04 15.75 -0.83
CA LEU A 72 4.17 14.34 -1.21
C LEU A 72 4.66 13.47 -0.05
N ASP A 73 5.55 13.98 0.79
CA ASP A 73 5.95 13.30 2.03
C ASP A 73 4.78 13.13 2.98
N LEU A 74 4.00 14.20 3.18
CA LEU A 74 2.79 14.14 3.99
C LEU A 74 1.76 13.17 3.39
N PHE A 75 1.59 13.19 2.07
CA PHE A 75 0.73 12.24 1.36
C PHE A 75 1.15 10.81 1.65
N THR A 76 2.44 10.50 1.56
CA THR A 76 2.98 9.15 1.83
C THR A 76 2.68 8.70 3.26
N VAL A 77 2.87 9.57 4.25
CA VAL A 77 2.52 9.28 5.65
C VAL A 77 1.02 9.04 5.83
N LEU A 78 0.18 9.80 5.12
CA LEU A 78 -1.28 9.62 5.17
C LEU A 78 -1.73 8.33 4.49
N MET A 79 -1.17 7.99 3.34
CA MET A 79 -1.40 6.71 2.65
C MET A 79 -1.10 5.54 3.60
N ALA A 80 0.09 5.54 4.19
CA ALA A 80 0.50 4.52 5.14
C ALA A 80 -0.47 4.42 6.33
N ASN A 81 -0.74 5.53 7.01
CA ASN A 81 -1.43 5.51 8.30
C ASN A 81 -2.97 5.45 8.20
N ARG A 82 -3.57 6.06 7.18
CA ARG A 82 -5.03 6.19 7.05
C ARG A 82 -5.65 5.14 6.13
N LEU A 83 -4.88 4.61 5.17
CA LEU A 83 -5.36 3.59 4.24
C LEU A 83 -4.75 2.23 4.51
N ILE A 84 -3.43 2.13 4.41
CA ILE A 84 -2.73 0.83 4.36
C ILE A 84 -2.78 0.14 5.71
N SER A 85 -2.29 0.78 6.78
CA SER A 85 -2.26 0.15 8.10
C SER A 85 -3.66 -0.23 8.62
N PRO A 86 -4.70 0.61 8.48
CA PRO A 86 -6.05 0.23 8.89
C PRO A 86 -6.64 -0.92 8.05
N ALA A 87 -6.42 -0.94 6.74
CA ALA A 87 -6.85 -2.04 5.88
C ALA A 87 -6.17 -3.35 6.29
N ARG A 88 -4.85 -3.31 6.54
CA ARG A 88 -4.09 -4.45 7.05
C ARG A 88 -4.60 -4.92 8.40
N ARG A 89 -4.90 -4.01 9.34
CA ARG A 89 -5.49 -4.35 10.64
C ARG A 89 -6.90 -4.94 10.54
N ALA A 90 -7.71 -4.48 9.57
CA ALA A 90 -9.03 -5.06 9.32
C ALA A 90 -8.89 -6.48 8.75
N SER A 91 -8.07 -6.66 7.72
CA SER A 91 -7.77 -7.96 7.13
C SER A 91 -7.21 -8.96 8.16
N ASN A 92 -6.24 -8.55 8.97
CA ASN A 92 -5.70 -9.40 10.03
C ASN A 92 -6.76 -9.78 11.07
N ARG A 93 -7.66 -8.86 11.45
CA ARG A 93 -8.75 -9.19 12.37
C ARG A 93 -9.73 -10.20 11.79
N GLU A 94 -10.08 -10.06 10.51
CA GLU A 94 -10.91 -11.04 9.80
C GLU A 94 -10.22 -12.42 9.77
N ARG A 95 -8.92 -12.46 9.43
CA ARG A 95 -8.13 -13.71 9.47
C ARG A 95 -8.13 -14.35 10.87
N LEU A 96 -7.89 -13.55 11.91
CA LEU A 96 -7.92 -14.03 13.30
C LEU A 96 -9.32 -14.56 13.68
N ALA A 97 -10.39 -13.94 13.20
CA ALA A 97 -11.76 -14.41 13.43
C ALA A 97 -12.05 -15.75 12.73
N MET A 98 -11.33 -16.10 11.66
CA MET A 98 -11.47 -17.38 10.96
C MET A 98 -10.62 -18.51 11.55
N LEU A 99 -9.69 -18.22 12.47
CA LEU A 99 -8.84 -19.23 13.11
C LEU A 99 -9.62 -20.38 13.77
N PRO A 100 -10.71 -20.15 14.54
CA PRO A 100 -11.44 -21.25 15.17
C PRO A 100 -12.05 -22.23 14.15
N GLN A 101 -12.48 -21.71 13.00
CA GLN A 101 -13.01 -22.54 11.91
C GLN A 101 -11.89 -23.37 11.26
N LEU A 102 -10.71 -22.77 11.05
CA LEU A 102 -9.52 -23.47 10.56
C LEU A 102 -9.04 -24.55 11.55
N GLU A 103 -9.01 -24.24 12.85
CA GLU A 103 -8.63 -25.20 13.90
C GLU A 103 -9.57 -26.42 13.93
N LYS A 104 -10.87 -26.20 13.75
CA LYS A 104 -11.87 -27.28 13.65
C LYS A 104 -11.61 -28.15 12.43
N ALA A 105 -11.37 -27.55 11.26
CA ALA A 105 -11.05 -28.28 10.04
C ALA A 105 -9.74 -29.08 10.19
N ALA A 106 -8.68 -28.46 10.71
CA ALA A 106 -7.40 -29.10 10.96
C ALA A 106 -7.51 -30.30 11.92
N ARG A 107 -8.33 -30.21 12.97
CA ARG A 107 -8.56 -31.31 13.91
C ARG A 107 -9.23 -32.51 13.24
N ILE A 108 -10.21 -32.25 12.36
CA ILE A 108 -10.90 -33.29 11.59
C ILE A 108 -9.92 -33.99 10.64
N LEU A 109 -9.13 -33.19 9.91
CA LEU A 109 -8.11 -33.71 8.98
C LEU A 109 -7.01 -34.49 9.71
N ALA A 110 -6.52 -34.01 10.86
CA ALA A 110 -5.50 -34.69 11.65
C ALA A 110 -6.01 -36.05 12.18
N LYS A 111 -7.28 -36.12 12.61
CA LYS A 111 -7.88 -37.38 13.07
C LYS A 111 -7.98 -38.39 11.92
N ALA A 112 -8.46 -37.96 10.75
CA ALA A 112 -8.54 -38.81 9.56
C ALA A 112 -7.16 -39.28 9.10
N SER A 113 -6.17 -38.37 9.04
CA SER A 113 -4.80 -38.68 8.63
C SER A 113 -4.09 -39.64 9.59
N LYS A 114 -4.33 -39.54 10.91
CA LYS A 114 -3.73 -40.45 11.89
C LYS A 114 -4.22 -41.89 11.71
N ILE A 115 -5.50 -42.05 11.40
CA ILE A 115 -6.10 -43.37 11.14
C ILE A 115 -5.51 -43.93 9.84
N LEU A 116 -5.51 -43.12 8.78
CA LEU A 116 -4.93 -43.49 7.50
C LEU A 116 -3.47 -43.95 7.66
N ALA A 117 -2.65 -43.19 8.37
CA ALA A 117 -1.25 -43.53 8.60
C ALA A 117 -1.08 -44.83 9.39
N LYS A 118 -1.91 -45.07 10.42
CA LYS A 118 -1.87 -46.30 11.20
C LYS A 118 -2.19 -47.53 10.34
N GLU A 119 -3.25 -47.45 9.54
CA GLU A 119 -3.65 -48.55 8.67
C GLU A 119 -2.60 -48.81 7.57
N LEU A 120 -2.00 -47.77 7.00
CA LEU A 120 -0.91 -47.91 6.02
C LEU A 120 0.34 -48.58 6.62
N VAL A 121 0.67 -48.28 7.88
CA VAL A 121 1.77 -48.96 8.60
C VAL A 121 1.46 -50.44 8.79
N LEU A 122 0.23 -50.79 9.21
CA LEU A 122 -0.18 -52.18 9.39
C LEU A 122 -0.13 -52.98 8.08
N VAL A 123 -0.56 -52.37 6.96
CA VAL A 123 -0.50 -52.97 5.63
C VAL A 123 0.95 -53.22 5.20
N ALA A 124 1.85 -52.28 5.46
CA ALA A 124 3.27 -52.42 5.16
C ALA A 124 3.97 -53.47 6.03
N GLU A 125 3.62 -53.59 7.31
CA GLU A 125 4.18 -54.59 8.23
C GLU A 125 3.74 -56.02 7.91
N HIS A 126 2.53 -56.19 7.37
CA HIS A 126 1.93 -57.52 7.13
C HIS A 126 1.95 -57.95 5.65
N GLU A 127 2.62 -57.19 4.76
CA GLU A 127 2.58 -57.37 3.29
C GLU A 127 1.16 -57.63 2.74
N ALA A 128 0.18 -56.96 3.35
CA ALA A 128 -1.22 -57.16 3.01
C ALA A 128 -1.61 -56.36 1.75
N ASP A 129 -2.61 -56.84 1.01
CA ASP A 129 -3.18 -56.06 -0.10
C ASP A 129 -3.93 -54.83 0.45
N LEU A 130 -3.61 -53.64 -0.06
CA LEU A 130 -4.24 -52.39 0.34
C LEU A 130 -5.67 -52.30 -0.22
N TYR A 131 -6.67 -52.62 0.60
CA TYR A 131 -8.07 -52.46 0.21
C TYR A 131 -8.58 -51.05 0.55
N VAL A 132 -8.64 -50.18 -0.46
CA VAL A 132 -9.02 -48.75 -0.33
C VAL A 132 -10.39 -48.56 0.33
N ALA A 133 -11.35 -49.46 0.10
CA ALA A 133 -12.68 -49.33 0.71
C ALA A 133 -12.67 -49.68 2.21
N ALA A 134 -11.83 -50.63 2.64
CA ALA A 134 -11.65 -50.95 4.07
C ALA A 134 -10.91 -49.82 4.80
N LEU A 135 -9.91 -49.22 4.14
CA LEU A 135 -9.19 -48.05 4.64
C LEU A 135 -10.13 -46.88 4.91
N TRP A 136 -11.05 -46.62 3.96
CA TRP A 136 -12.08 -45.60 4.16
C TRP A 136 -13.12 -45.98 5.21
N ALA A 137 -13.51 -47.26 5.32
CA ALA A 137 -14.42 -47.71 6.37
C ALA A 137 -13.84 -47.47 7.78
N ALA A 138 -12.54 -47.70 7.96
CA ALA A 138 -11.82 -47.41 9.21
C ALA A 138 -11.77 -45.90 9.54
N VAL A 139 -11.66 -45.04 8.51
CA VAL A 139 -11.75 -43.59 8.68
C VAL A 139 -13.20 -43.17 9.01
N GLU A 140 -14.20 -43.72 8.32
CA GLU A 140 -15.63 -43.41 8.48
C GLU A 140 -16.14 -43.73 9.90
N GLU A 141 -15.64 -44.81 10.50
CA GLU A 141 -15.94 -45.19 11.88
C GLU A 141 -15.61 -44.07 12.88
N ALA A 142 -14.58 -43.29 12.59
CA ALA A 142 -14.11 -42.24 13.49
C ALA A 142 -14.48 -40.82 13.04
N VAL A 143 -14.62 -40.58 11.73
CA VAL A 143 -14.92 -39.28 11.11
C VAL A 143 -15.75 -39.49 9.84
N PRO A 144 -16.98 -38.94 9.75
CA PRO A 144 -17.79 -39.06 8.54
C PRO A 144 -17.09 -38.45 7.31
N ARG A 145 -17.22 -39.07 6.14
CA ARG A 145 -16.63 -38.58 4.88
C ARG A 145 -17.07 -37.17 4.53
N THR A 146 -18.33 -36.84 4.84
CA THR A 146 -18.89 -35.49 4.67
C THR A 146 -18.15 -34.46 5.53
N ALA A 147 -17.76 -34.82 6.76
CA ALA A 147 -16.99 -33.96 7.63
C ALA A 147 -15.55 -33.77 7.12
N VAL A 148 -14.92 -34.81 6.57
CA VAL A 148 -13.60 -34.71 5.93
C VAL A 148 -13.65 -33.79 4.70
N SER A 149 -14.60 -34.00 3.79
CA SER A 149 -14.76 -33.15 2.60
C SER A 149 -15.06 -31.69 2.94
N GLY A 150 -15.90 -31.44 3.94
CA GLY A 150 -16.17 -30.08 4.43
C GLY A 150 -14.96 -29.42 5.08
N ALA A 151 -14.12 -30.20 5.78
CA ALA A 151 -12.87 -29.71 6.36
C ALA A 151 -11.83 -29.36 5.28
N VAL A 152 -11.72 -30.16 4.21
CA VAL A 152 -10.87 -29.84 3.04
C VAL A 152 -11.33 -28.56 2.36
N ALA A 153 -12.62 -28.44 2.03
CA ALA A 153 -13.16 -27.23 1.41
C ALA A 153 -12.95 -25.97 2.28
N THR A 154 -13.05 -26.12 3.61
CA THR A 154 -12.78 -25.04 4.56
C THR A 154 -11.29 -24.66 4.57
N ALA A 155 -10.37 -25.63 4.49
CA ALA A 155 -8.94 -25.35 4.45
C ALA A 155 -8.54 -24.65 3.15
N GLU A 156 -9.04 -25.11 1.99
CA GLU A 156 -8.79 -24.51 0.67
C GLU A 156 -9.33 -23.07 0.59
N ALA A 157 -10.51 -22.81 1.15
CA ALA A 157 -11.09 -21.47 1.16
C ALA A 157 -10.32 -20.48 2.05
N LEU A 158 -9.74 -20.97 3.15
CA LEU A 158 -9.06 -20.14 4.16
C LEU A 158 -7.55 -20.00 3.89
N VAL A 159 -6.95 -20.94 3.17
CA VAL A 159 -5.53 -20.98 2.82
C VAL A 159 -5.42 -21.20 1.30
N PRO A 160 -5.52 -20.13 0.50
CA PRO A 160 -5.25 -20.21 -0.93
C PRO A 160 -3.79 -20.61 -1.16
N GLU A 161 -3.51 -21.40 -2.19
CA GLU A 161 -2.15 -21.90 -2.46
C GLU A 161 -1.11 -20.81 -2.78
N ASP A 162 -1.57 -19.59 -3.07
CA ASP A 162 -0.69 -18.48 -3.43
C ASP A 162 -0.63 -17.44 -2.30
N ASP A 163 0.55 -17.35 -1.67
CA ASP A 163 0.89 -16.33 -0.66
C ASP A 163 0.62 -14.90 -1.19
N GLY A 164 0.68 -14.69 -2.51
CA GLY A 164 0.40 -13.43 -3.19
C GLY A 164 -1.08 -12.99 -3.18
N SER A 165 -2.02 -13.91 -2.98
CA SER A 165 -3.46 -13.61 -2.93
C SER A 165 -3.83 -12.68 -1.77
N ALA A 166 -3.06 -12.76 -0.67
CA ALA A 166 -3.21 -11.92 0.51
C ALA A 166 -2.87 -10.45 0.26
N GLU A 167 -1.88 -10.18 -0.59
CA GLU A 167 -1.49 -8.83 -1.01
C GLU A 167 -2.42 -8.30 -2.11
N ALA A 168 -2.83 -9.15 -3.06
CA ALA A 168 -3.79 -8.80 -4.10
C ALA A 168 -5.16 -8.40 -3.52
N ALA A 169 -5.69 -9.16 -2.55
CA ALA A 169 -6.93 -8.84 -1.85
C ALA A 169 -6.82 -7.59 -0.94
N MET A 170 -5.60 -7.22 -0.53
CA MET A 170 -5.36 -5.93 0.14
C MET A 170 -5.47 -4.74 -0.82
N GLY A 171 -5.41 -4.95 -2.15
CA GLY A 171 -5.59 -3.91 -3.16
C GLY A 171 -7.03 -3.38 -3.29
N GLU A 172 -8.04 -4.16 -2.90
CA GLU A 172 -9.46 -3.79 -3.05
C GLU A 172 -10.01 -2.97 -1.86
N LYS A 173 -9.54 -3.26 -0.63
CA LYS A 173 -10.00 -2.60 0.60
C LYS A 173 -9.69 -1.09 0.76
N PRO A 174 -8.62 -0.50 0.15
CA PRO A 174 -8.32 0.92 0.26
C PRO A 174 -9.34 1.85 -0.42
N ALA A 175 -10.14 1.33 -1.37
CA ALA A 175 -11.07 2.13 -2.17
C ALA A 175 -12.10 2.90 -1.32
N LEU A 176 -12.51 2.35 -0.18
CA LEU A 176 -13.49 2.97 0.73
C LEU A 176 -13.01 4.26 1.42
N ARG A 177 -11.70 4.55 1.36
CA ARG A 177 -11.10 5.69 2.08
C ARG A 177 -10.40 6.68 1.16
N TYR A 178 -10.62 6.55 -0.14
CA TYR A 178 -10.06 7.37 -1.22
C TYR A 178 -10.31 8.87 -1.03
N ASN A 179 -11.41 9.27 -0.37
CA ASN A 179 -11.71 10.66 -0.04
C ASN A 179 -10.62 11.36 0.79
N THR A 180 -9.85 10.62 1.59
CA THR A 180 -8.74 11.18 2.40
C THR A 180 -7.57 11.65 1.53
N VAL A 181 -7.46 11.08 0.33
CA VAL A 181 -6.29 11.16 -0.56
C VAL A 181 -6.59 12.01 -1.78
N ARG A 182 -7.86 12.09 -2.17
CA ARG A 182 -8.39 12.85 -3.30
C ARG A 182 -7.87 14.29 -3.40
N PRO A 183 -7.74 15.08 -2.31
CA PRO A 183 -7.23 16.46 -2.40
C PRO A 183 -5.79 16.57 -2.95
N PHE A 184 -4.96 15.55 -2.74
CA PHE A 184 -3.59 15.52 -3.25
C PHE A 184 -3.51 15.14 -4.74
N LEU A 185 -4.50 14.41 -5.25
CA LEU A 185 -4.58 14.06 -6.67
C LEU A 185 -4.96 15.29 -7.52
N SER A 186 -5.85 16.14 -7.02
CA SER A 186 -6.17 17.43 -7.64
C SER A 186 -4.97 18.39 -7.69
N LEU A 187 -4.12 18.36 -6.66
CA LEU A 187 -2.87 19.13 -6.60
C LEU A 187 -1.89 18.72 -7.72
N ARG A 188 -1.84 17.42 -8.05
CA ARG A 188 -0.96 16.90 -9.11
C ARG A 188 -1.31 17.45 -10.50
N VAL A 189 -2.61 17.64 -10.78
CA VAL A 189 -3.10 18.24 -12.04
C VAL A 189 -2.77 19.73 -12.11
N LEU A 190 -2.88 20.45 -10.99
CA LEU A 190 -2.57 21.87 -10.90
C LEU A 190 -1.06 22.16 -11.08
N LEU A 191 -0.21 21.28 -10.58
CA LEU A 191 1.25 21.48 -10.50
C LEU A 191 2.03 20.99 -11.72
N LEU A 192 1.53 19.98 -12.44
CA LEU A 192 2.22 19.45 -13.64
C LEU A 192 1.87 20.20 -14.93
N GLY A 193 0.95 21.18 -14.88
CA GLY A 193 0.55 21.94 -16.08
C GLY A 193 -0.10 21.09 -17.17
N VAL A 194 -0.50 19.85 -16.85
CA VAL A 194 -1.25 19.00 -17.77
C VAL A 194 -2.71 19.42 -17.67
N SER A 195 -3.11 20.33 -18.56
CA SER A 195 -4.52 20.55 -18.85
C SER A 195 -5.14 19.21 -19.25
N PRO A 196 -6.29 18.80 -18.67
CA PRO A 196 -7.05 17.72 -19.26
C PRO A 196 -7.44 18.18 -20.67
N ALA A 197 -7.03 17.39 -21.67
CA ALA A 197 -7.66 17.36 -22.97
C ALA A 197 -8.88 16.43 -22.89
#